data_AF-A0A7K5P3Z9-F1
#
_entry.id   AF-A0A7K5P3Z9-F1
#
_cell.length_a   1.000
_cell.length_b   1.000
_cell.length_c   1.000
_cell.angle_alpha   90.00
_cell.angle_beta   90.00
_cell.angle_gamma   90.00
#
_symmetry.space_group_name_H-M   'P 1'
#
loop_
_entity.id
_entity.type
_entity.pdbx_description
1 polymer ?
#
loop_
_entity_poly.entity_id
_entity_poly.type
_entity_poly.pdbx_seq_one_letter_code
_entity_poly.pdbx_strand_id
1 'polypeptide(L)'
;KLEGLKTIAVTTNGINLTRLLPRLKEAGLNAINISLDTLVPAKFEFIVRRKGTNLSSKATVLILAGICLLYLQVNCVVMRGFNEDEVLDFVDFTKDLPVDVRFIEYMPFDG
;
A
#
# COMPACT_ATOMS: atom_id res chain seq x y z
N LYS A 1 -10.31 1.73 -24.45
CA LYS A 1 -9.14 2.52 -23.98
C LYS A 1 -9.27 3.92 -24.59
N LEU A 2 -9.14 4.97 -23.79
CA LEU A 2 -9.18 6.36 -24.27
C LEU A 2 -7.87 6.69 -24.98
N GLU A 3 -7.93 7.36 -26.13
CA GLU A 3 -6.73 7.79 -26.85
C GLU A 3 -5.88 8.73 -25.98
N GLY A 4 -4.56 8.51 -25.98
CA GLY A 4 -3.61 9.27 -25.17
C GLY A 4 -3.51 8.87 -23.69
N LEU A 5 -4.46 8.12 -23.13
CA LEU A 5 -4.41 7.69 -21.73
C LEU A 5 -3.43 6.52 -21.54
N LYS A 6 -2.27 6.81 -20.95
CA LYS A 6 -1.20 5.83 -20.72
C LYS A 6 -1.33 5.06 -19.40
N THR A 7 -1.80 5.72 -18.34
CA THR A 7 -1.81 5.17 -16.99
C THR A 7 -3.11 5.49 -16.28
N ILE A 8 -3.68 4.47 -15.63
CA ILE A 8 -4.79 4.59 -14.70
C ILE A 8 -4.29 4.00 -13.38
N ALA A 9 -4.22 4.86 -12.37
CA ALA A 9 -3.76 4.50 -11.04
C ALA A 9 -4.89 4.65 -10.01
N VAL A 10 -4.85 3.86 -8.95
CA VAL A 10 -5.72 4.02 -7.78
C VAL A 10 -4.90 4.01 -6.51
N THR A 11 -5.28 4.85 -5.55
CA THR A 11 -4.73 4.80 -4.19
C THR A 11 -5.73 4.09 -3.27
N THR A 12 -5.27 3.13 -2.49
CA THR A 12 -6.14 2.31 -1.63
C THR A 12 -5.42 1.86 -0.37
N ASN A 13 -6.17 1.60 0.69
CA ASN A 13 -5.63 0.90 1.86
C ASN A 13 -5.46 -0.62 1.63
N GLY A 14 -5.88 -1.16 0.47
CA GLY A 14 -5.66 -2.55 0.09
C GLY A 14 -6.67 -3.57 0.65
N ILE A 15 -7.57 -3.19 1.57
CA ILE A 15 -8.45 -4.15 2.27
C ILE A 15 -9.36 -4.94 1.31
N ASN A 16 -9.91 -4.26 0.29
CA ASN A 16 -10.77 -4.89 -0.71
C ASN A 16 -10.02 -5.28 -2.00
N LEU A 17 -8.71 -5.10 -2.04
CA LEU A 17 -7.99 -5.12 -3.31
C LEU A 17 -7.96 -6.52 -3.93
N THR A 18 -7.75 -7.59 -3.15
CA THR A 18 -7.79 -8.97 -3.69
C THR A 18 -9.08 -9.27 -4.47
N ARG A 19 -10.22 -8.81 -3.94
CA ARG A 19 -11.53 -9.04 -4.54
C ARG A 19 -11.79 -8.16 -5.77
N LEU A 20 -11.30 -6.92 -5.76
CA LEU A 20 -11.59 -5.93 -6.80
C LEU A 20 -10.55 -5.93 -7.93
N LEU A 21 -9.32 -6.38 -7.67
CA LEU A 21 -8.19 -6.30 -8.59
C LEU A 21 -8.48 -6.91 -9.97
N PRO A 22 -9.12 -8.09 -10.10
CA PRO A 22 -9.44 -8.65 -11.43
C PRO A 22 -10.32 -7.71 -12.26
N ARG A 23 -11.41 -7.21 -11.67
CA ARG A 23 -12.34 -6.29 -12.35
C ARG A 23 -11.70 -4.94 -12.66
N LEU A 24 -10.84 -4.45 -11.77
CA LEU A 24 -10.10 -3.20 -12.00
C LEU A 24 -9.11 -3.35 -13.15
N LYS A 25 -8.43 -4.50 -13.25
CA LYS A 25 -7.51 -4.81 -14.35
C LYS A 25 -8.24 -4.91 -15.69
N GLU A 26 -9.39 -5.58 -15.72
CA GLU A 26 -10.28 -5.63 -16.90
C GLU A 26 -10.74 -4.22 -17.34
N ALA A 27 -10.99 -3.33 -16.38
CA ALA A 27 -11.34 -1.94 -16.65
C ALA A 27 -10.15 -1.07 -17.12
N GLY A 28 -8.92 -1.61 -17.13
CA GLY A 28 -7.72 -0.93 -17.62
C GLY A 28 -6.81 -0.32 -16.54
N LEU A 29 -7.01 -0.65 -15.26
CA LEU A 29 -6.09 -0.26 -14.18
C LEU A 29 -4.72 -0.89 -14.42
N ASN A 30 -3.65 -0.10 -14.37
CA ASN A 30 -2.28 -0.57 -14.58
C ASN A 30 -1.26 -0.12 -13.52
N ALA A 31 -1.69 0.71 -12.55
CA ALA A 31 -0.86 1.12 -11.41
C ALA A 31 -1.67 1.16 -10.10
N ILE A 32 -1.03 0.84 -8.97
CA ILE A 32 -1.64 0.94 -7.64
C ILE A 32 -0.69 1.61 -6.65
N ASN A 33 -1.26 2.48 -5.82
CA ASN A 33 -0.63 3.02 -4.63
C ASN A 33 -1.33 2.45 -3.39
N ILE A 34 -0.58 1.77 -2.51
CA ILE A 34 -1.11 1.20 -1.27
C ILE A 34 -0.66 2.05 -0.09
N SER A 35 -1.62 2.52 0.71
CA SER A 35 -1.33 3.15 2.00
C SER A 35 -1.05 2.07 3.05
N LEU A 36 0.17 2.08 3.59
CA LEU A 36 0.62 1.17 4.64
C LEU A 36 1.65 1.88 5.52
N ASP A 37 1.25 2.20 6.76
CA ASP A 37 2.08 2.98 7.68
C ASP A 37 2.84 2.11 8.69
N THR A 38 2.72 0.78 8.65
CA THR A 38 3.36 -0.11 9.63
C THR A 38 3.45 -1.53 9.09
N LEU A 39 4.57 -2.19 9.36
CA LEU A 39 4.81 -3.63 9.14
C LEU A 39 4.60 -4.45 10.43
N VAL A 40 4.32 -3.79 11.56
CA VAL A 40 3.91 -4.44 12.80
C VAL A 40 2.39 -4.69 12.85
N PRO A 41 1.90 -5.95 12.98
CA PRO A 41 0.47 -6.26 13.00
C PRO A 41 -0.33 -5.55 14.10
N ALA A 42 0.24 -5.38 15.29
CA ALA A 42 -0.43 -4.73 16.41
C ALA A 42 -0.65 -3.23 16.16
N LYS A 43 0.38 -2.52 15.67
CA LYS A 43 0.26 -1.10 15.25
C LYS A 43 -0.71 -0.97 14.07
N PHE A 44 -0.72 -1.94 13.16
CA PHE A 44 -1.63 -1.97 12.01
C PHE A 44 -3.11 -2.01 12.42
N GLU A 45 -3.46 -2.92 13.33
CA GLU A 45 -4.83 -3.04 13.85
C GLU A 45 -5.26 -1.77 14.59
N PHE A 46 -4.34 -1.13 15.33
CA PHE A 46 -4.57 0.14 16.00
C PHE A 46 -4.92 1.27 15.01
N ILE A 47 -4.17 1.41 13.92
CA ILE A 47 -4.43 2.43 12.89
C ILE A 47 -5.76 2.20 12.18
N VAL A 48 -6.03 0.95 11.78
CA VAL A 48 -7.24 0.63 11.00
C VAL A 48 -8.51 0.59 11.84
N ARG A 49 -8.38 0.53 13.18
CA ARG A 49 -9.50 0.51 14.14
C ARG A 49 -10.52 -0.60 13.85
N ARG A 50 -10.10 -1.69 13.22
CA ARG A 50 -10.96 -2.80 12.79
C ARG A 50 -10.35 -4.15 13.16
N LYS A 51 -10.95 -4.80 14.15
CA LYS A 51 -10.52 -6.13 14.62
C LYS A 51 -10.55 -7.16 13.50
N GLY A 52 -9.53 -8.01 13.45
CA GLY A 52 -9.40 -9.08 12.45
C GLY A 52 -8.90 -8.65 11.07
N THR A 53 -8.52 -7.38 10.88
CA THR A 53 -7.75 -6.99 9.69
C THR A 53 -6.30 -7.41 9.86
N ASN A 54 -5.91 -8.51 9.21
CA ASN A 54 -4.57 -9.05 9.35
C ASN A 54 -3.61 -8.40 8.34
N LEU A 55 -2.48 -7.92 8.83
CA LEU A 55 -1.39 -7.39 8.02
C LEU A 55 -0.85 -8.44 7.03
N SER A 56 -0.89 -9.74 7.38
CA SER A 56 -0.50 -10.82 6.45
C SER A 56 -1.38 -10.85 5.19
N SER A 57 -2.66 -10.53 5.33
CA SER A 57 -3.58 -10.40 4.20
C SER A 57 -3.18 -9.23 3.30
N LYS A 58 -2.67 -8.14 3.87
CA LYS A 58 -2.13 -7.02 3.10
C LYS A 58 -0.81 -7.35 2.42
N ALA A 59 0.12 -8.03 3.09
CA ALA A 59 1.37 -8.47 2.46
C ALA A 59 1.09 -9.38 1.25
N THR A 60 0.11 -10.28 1.37
CA THR A 60 -0.36 -11.12 0.26
C THR A 60 -0.96 -10.28 -0.88
N VAL A 61 -1.75 -9.25 -0.55
CA VAL A 61 -2.29 -8.29 -1.52
C VAL A 61 -1.19 -7.54 -2.25
N LEU A 62 -0.15 -7.10 -1.54
CA LEU A 62 1.01 -6.40 -2.10
C LEU A 62 1.75 -7.28 -3.10
N ILE A 63 2.07 -8.52 -2.71
CA ILE A 63 2.72 -9.48 -3.59
C ILE A 63 1.86 -9.77 -4.83
N LEU A 64 0.56 -10.04 -4.64
CA LEU A 64 -0.36 -10.31 -5.74
C LEU A 64 -0.46 -9.12 -6.71
N ALA A 65 -0.58 -7.91 -6.17
CA ALA A 65 -0.65 -6.69 -6.96
C ALA A 65 0.65 -6.45 -7.74
N GLY A 66 1.81 -6.68 -7.12
CA GLY A 66 3.12 -6.48 -7.74
C GLY A 66 3.39 -7.47 -8.88
N ILE A 67 2.88 -8.69 -8.77
CA ILE A 67 2.96 -9.69 -9.86
C ILE A 67 1.96 -9.38 -10.98
N CYS A 68 0.77 -8.86 -10.64
CA CYS A 68 -0.32 -8.72 -11.60
C CYS A 68 -0.36 -7.39 -12.35
N LEU A 69 0.35 -6.36 -11.87
CA LEU A 69 0.30 -4.99 -12.36
C LEU A 69 1.67 -4.48 -12.76
N LEU A 70 1.68 -3.40 -13.55
CA LEU A 70 2.90 -2.82 -14.11
C LEU A 70 3.66 -1.99 -13.07
N TYR A 71 2.95 -1.36 -12.12
CA TYR A 71 3.55 -0.54 -11.06
C TYR A 71 2.81 -0.73 -9.74
N LEU A 72 3.56 -1.00 -8.66
CA LEU A 72 3.07 -1.05 -7.29
C LEU A 72 3.91 -0.14 -6.40
N GLN A 73 3.24 0.81 -5.77
CA GLN A 73 3.87 1.77 -4.86
C GLN A 73 3.24 1.65 -3.48
N VAL A 74 4.06 1.75 -2.43
CA VAL A 74 3.63 1.83 -1.04
C VAL A 74 3.89 3.24 -0.54
N ASN A 75 2.87 3.86 0.03
CA ASN A 75 3.01 5.14 0.71
C ASN A 75 2.94 4.89 2.22
N CYS A 76 3.98 5.30 2.94
CA CYS A 76 4.10 5.22 4.39
C CYS A 76 4.25 6.63 4.95
N VAL A 77 3.28 7.07 5.76
CA VAL A 77 3.39 8.33 6.49
C VAL A 77 4.20 8.08 7.76
N VAL A 78 5.35 8.74 7.88
CA VAL A 78 6.26 8.56 9.01
C VAL A 78 5.88 9.54 10.13
N MET A 79 5.57 8.97 11.29
CA MET A 79 5.10 9.65 12.50
C MET A 79 6.05 9.36 13.65
N ARG A 80 6.61 10.44 14.23
CA ARG A 80 7.52 10.35 15.38
C ARG A 80 6.80 9.80 16.62
N GLY A 81 7.47 8.92 17.34
CA GLY A 81 6.98 8.18 18.50
C GLY A 81 6.05 7.02 18.14
N PHE A 82 5.93 6.65 16.86
CA PHE A 82 4.96 5.67 16.41
C PHE A 82 5.52 4.63 15.45
N ASN A 83 6.04 5.04 14.29
CA ASN A 83 6.52 4.11 13.25
C ASN A 83 7.86 4.54 12.61
N GLU A 84 8.55 5.54 13.16
CA GLU A 84 9.85 5.95 12.63
C GLU A 84 10.93 4.87 12.78
N ASP A 85 10.74 3.96 13.74
CA ASP A 85 11.56 2.79 13.98
C ASP A 85 11.48 1.76 12.84
N GLU A 86 10.38 1.75 12.08
CA GLU A 86 10.11 0.77 11.01
C GLU A 86 10.63 1.21 9.63
N VAL A 87 11.24 2.40 9.50
CA VAL A 87 11.72 2.92 8.19
C VAL A 87 12.69 1.94 7.53
N LEU A 88 13.62 1.37 8.29
CA LEU A 88 14.56 0.38 7.74
C LEU A 88 13.89 -0.94 7.40
N ASP A 89 12.87 -1.35 8.15
CA ASP A 89 12.09 -2.56 7.84
C ASP A 89 11.36 -2.41 6.49
N PHE A 90 10.84 -1.22 6.20
CA PHE A 90 10.26 -0.90 4.90
C PHE A 90 11.28 -0.88 3.75
N VAL A 91 12.51 -0.44 4.01
CA VAL A 91 13.62 -0.52 3.03
C VAL A 91 14.00 -1.99 2.78
N ASP A 92 14.07 -2.79 3.84
CA ASP A 92 14.37 -4.22 3.72
C ASP A 92 13.26 -4.96 2.98
N PHE A 93 12.00 -4.57 3.16
CA PHE A 93 10.85 -5.11 2.43
C PHE A 93 10.95 -4.94 0.90
N THR A 94 11.67 -3.92 0.40
CA THR A 94 11.86 -3.73 -1.06
C THR A 94 12.94 -4.62 -1.64
N LYS A 95 13.76 -5.31 -0.83
CA LYS A 95 14.87 -6.15 -1.34
C LYS A 95 14.38 -7.34 -2.15
N ASP A 96 13.29 -7.95 -1.70
CA ASP A 96 12.78 -9.22 -2.24
C ASP A 96 11.54 -9.04 -3.13
N LEU A 97 11.00 -7.81 -3.22
CA LEU A 97 9.74 -7.52 -3.88
C LEU A 97 9.86 -6.33 -4.85
N PRO A 98 9.24 -6.39 -6.03
CA PRO A 98 9.22 -5.28 -6.99
C PRO A 98 8.21 -4.21 -6.53
N VAL A 99 8.52 -3.55 -5.43
CA VAL A 99 7.68 -2.52 -4.80
C VAL A 99 8.49 -1.28 -4.51
N ASP A 100 7.95 -0.12 -4.89
CA ASP A 100 8.54 1.17 -4.54
C ASP A 100 7.92 1.68 -3.24
N VAL A 101 8.73 1.95 -2.22
CA VAL A 101 8.26 2.58 -0.99
C VAL A 101 8.53 4.08 -1.02
N ARG A 102 7.53 4.89 -0.66
CA ARG A 102 7.61 6.34 -0.48
C ARG A 102 7.31 6.70 0.97
N PHE A 103 8.29 7.28 1.63
CA PHE A 103 8.12 7.89 2.95
C PHE A 103 7.58 9.30 2.78
N ILE A 104 6.53 9.61 3.53
CA ILE A 104 5.83 10.89 3.51
C ILE A 104 5.92 11.48 4.90
N GLU A 105 6.35 12.73 5.02
CA GLU A 105 6.34 13.43 6.30
C GLU A 105 4.92 13.61 6.81
N TYR A 106 4.71 13.32 8.09
CA TYR A 106 3.43 13.57 8.73
C TYR A 106 3.12 15.07 8.73
N MET A 107 1.97 15.42 8.15
CA MET A 107 1.42 16.77 8.19
C MET A 107 0.32 16.83 9.25
N PRO A 108 0.52 17.53 10.39
CA PRO A 108 -0.54 17.73 11.36
C PRO A 108 -1.62 18.62 10.75
N PHE A 109 -2.86 18.14 10.74
CA PHE A 109 -4.02 19.00 10.51
C PHE A 109 -4.49 19.49 11.88
N ASP A 110 -4.01 20.66 12.27
CA ASP A 110 -4.63 21.44 13.34
C ASP A 110 -5.99 21.91 12.80
N GLY A 111 -7.04 21.14 13.13
CA GLY A 111 -8.43 21.53 12.86
C GLY A 111 -8.90 22.67 13.74
#